data_AF-A0A0D9S574-F1
#
_entry.id   AF-A0A0D9S574-F1
#
_cell.length_a   1.000
_cell.length_b   1.000
_cell.length_c   1.000
_cell.angle_alpha   90.00
_cell.angle_beta   90.00
_cell.angle_gamma   90.00
#
_symmetry.space_group_name_H-M   'P 1'
#
loop_
_entity.id
_entity.type
_entity.pdbx_description
1 polymer ?
#
loop_
_entity_poly.entity_id
_entity_poly.type
_entity_poly.pdbx_seq_one_letter_code
_entity_poly.pdbx_strand_id
1 'polypeptide(L)'
;MNGDQKSDVYAQEKQDFVQHFSQIVRVLTEDEMGHPETGDAIARLKEVLEYNAIGGKYHRGLTVVVAFRELVEPRKQDADSLQRAWTVGWCVELLQAFFLVTDDIMDSSLTRRGQICWYQKPGVGLDAINDAILLEACIYRLLKLYCREQPYYLNLIELFLQSSYQTEIGQTLDLITAPQGNVDLGRFTEKR
;
A
#
# COMPACT_ATOMS: atom_id res chain seq x y z
N MET A 1 -30.65 -17.43 0.39
CA MET A 1 -30.96 -16.02 0.70
C MET A 1 -29.85 -15.28 1.47
N ASN A 2 -28.73 -15.91 1.88
CA ASN A 2 -27.61 -15.22 2.57
C ASN A 2 -26.48 -14.70 1.65
N GLY A 3 -26.54 -14.96 0.33
CA GLY A 3 -25.48 -14.58 -0.61
C GLY A 3 -25.53 -13.10 -0.99
N ASP A 4 -26.72 -12.60 -1.32
CA ASP A 4 -26.91 -11.22 -1.80
C ASP A 4 -26.59 -10.19 -0.72
N GLN A 5 -27.00 -10.46 0.52
CA GLN A 5 -26.79 -9.54 1.65
C GLN A 5 -25.31 -9.43 2.07
N LYS A 6 -24.51 -10.50 1.91
CA LYS A 6 -23.05 -10.45 2.12
C LYS A 6 -22.32 -9.72 1.00
N SER A 7 -22.82 -9.86 -0.24
CA SER A 7 -22.27 -9.15 -1.40
C SER A 7 -22.44 -7.63 -1.25
N ASP A 8 -23.62 -7.19 -0.78
CA ASP A 8 -23.91 -5.77 -0.57
C ASP A 8 -23.06 -5.14 0.54
N VAL A 9 -22.81 -5.86 1.64
CA VAL A 9 -21.96 -5.37 2.74
C VAL A 9 -20.52 -5.17 2.29
N TYR A 10 -19.96 -6.12 1.53
CA TYR A 10 -18.59 -5.99 1.00
C TYR A 10 -18.48 -4.85 -0.01
N ALA A 11 -19.51 -4.65 -0.85
CA ALA A 11 -19.55 -3.55 -1.80
C ALA A 11 -19.58 -2.18 -1.10
N GLN A 12 -20.37 -2.03 -0.04
CA GLN A 12 -20.42 -0.82 0.77
C GLN A 12 -19.09 -0.57 1.48
N GLU A 13 -18.51 -1.60 2.09
CA GLU A 13 -17.25 -1.47 2.82
C GLU A 13 -16.08 -1.11 1.89
N LYS A 14 -16.09 -1.64 0.65
CA LYS A 14 -15.18 -1.20 -0.41
C LYS A 14 -15.37 0.27 -0.75
N GLN A 15 -16.61 0.74 -0.88
CA GLN A 15 -16.88 2.15 -1.17
C GLN A 15 -16.34 3.05 -0.06
N ASP A 16 -16.63 2.72 1.20
CA ASP A 16 -16.18 3.49 2.37
C ASP A 16 -14.64 3.50 2.48
N PHE A 17 -14.01 2.34 2.26
CA PHE A 17 -12.56 2.21 2.25
C PHE A 17 -11.91 3.08 1.16
N VAL A 18 -12.49 3.08 -0.05
CA VAL A 18 -12.02 3.92 -1.16
C VAL A 18 -12.22 5.41 -0.87
N GLN A 19 -13.34 5.80 -0.25
CA GLN A 19 -13.58 7.19 0.14
C GLN A 19 -12.55 7.68 1.17
N HIS A 20 -12.12 6.82 2.10
CA HIS A 20 -11.09 7.14 3.08
C HIS A 20 -9.73 7.51 2.45
N PHE A 21 -9.46 7.09 1.20
CA PHE A 21 -8.23 7.45 0.49
C PHE A 21 -8.05 8.97 0.38
N SER A 22 -9.14 9.69 0.15
CA SER A 22 -9.09 11.16 0.06
C SER A 22 -8.54 11.77 1.35
N GLN A 23 -8.93 11.24 2.52
CA GLN A 23 -8.40 11.65 3.80
C GLN A 23 -6.92 11.26 3.97
N ILE A 24 -6.50 10.10 3.47
CA ILE A 24 -5.09 9.67 3.50
C ILE A 24 -4.21 10.63 2.70
N VAL A 25 -4.57 10.93 1.46
CA VAL A 25 -3.83 11.90 0.62
C VAL A 25 -3.79 13.26 1.31
N ARG A 26 -4.93 13.68 1.85
CA ARG A 26 -5.09 14.94 2.56
C ARG A 26 -4.08 15.10 3.69
N VAL A 27 -4.05 14.18 4.65
CA VAL A 27 -3.16 14.28 5.83
C VAL A 27 -1.68 14.10 5.49
N LEU A 28 -1.36 13.48 4.36
CA LEU A 28 0.03 13.33 3.90
C LEU A 28 0.54 14.56 3.15
N THR A 29 -0.34 15.47 2.72
CA THR A 29 0.02 16.55 1.78
C THR A 29 -0.40 17.96 2.22
N GLU A 30 -1.54 18.15 2.91
CA GLU A 30 -2.11 19.49 3.15
C GLU A 30 -1.21 20.43 3.97
N ASP A 31 -0.57 19.93 5.02
CA ASP A 31 0.22 20.78 5.94
C ASP A 31 1.50 21.33 5.29
N GLU A 32 2.03 20.65 4.26
CA GLU A 32 3.32 21.00 3.64
C GLU A 32 3.17 21.53 2.20
N MET A 33 2.00 21.43 1.58
CA MET A 33 1.76 21.94 0.23
C MET A 33 2.01 23.45 0.09
N GLY A 34 1.75 24.23 1.14
CA GLY A 34 1.99 25.68 1.16
C GLY A 34 3.42 26.08 1.54
N HIS A 35 4.29 25.10 1.84
CA HIS A 35 5.64 25.38 2.29
C HIS A 35 6.53 25.76 1.09
N PRO A 36 7.20 26.93 1.11
CA PRO A 36 7.91 27.46 -0.06
C PRO A 36 9.08 26.59 -0.53
N GLU A 37 9.61 25.72 0.34
CA GLU A 37 10.77 24.87 0.03
C GLU A 37 10.39 23.44 -0.37
N THR A 38 9.23 22.93 0.06
CA THR A 38 8.85 21.51 -0.10
C THR A 38 7.55 21.30 -0.88
N GLY A 39 6.80 22.37 -1.18
CA GLY A 39 5.50 22.29 -1.84
C GLY A 39 5.50 21.49 -3.15
N ASP A 40 6.53 21.65 -3.99
CA ASP A 40 6.67 20.90 -5.25
C ASP A 40 6.88 19.40 -5.01
N ALA A 41 7.66 19.02 -4.00
CA ALA A 41 7.87 17.63 -3.62
C ALA A 41 6.58 16.99 -3.07
N ILE A 42 5.78 17.77 -2.35
CA ILE A 42 4.48 17.31 -1.83
C ILE A 42 3.44 17.19 -2.96
N ALA A 43 3.46 18.09 -3.93
CA ALA A 43 2.64 17.98 -5.13
C ALA A 43 2.99 16.71 -5.92
N ARG A 44 4.29 16.40 -6.04
CA ARG A 44 4.77 15.12 -6.61
C ARG A 44 4.28 13.92 -5.81
N LEU A 45 4.39 13.96 -4.47
CA LEU A 45 3.89 12.88 -3.61
C LEU A 45 2.40 12.62 -3.83
N LYS A 46 1.60 13.67 -3.96
CA LYS A 46 0.17 13.56 -4.26
C LYS A 46 -0.06 12.81 -5.58
N GLU A 47 0.65 13.20 -6.65
CA GLU A 47 0.57 12.53 -7.95
C GLU A 47 0.94 11.05 -7.84
N VAL A 48 2.03 10.72 -7.14
CA VAL A 48 2.51 9.35 -6.91
C VAL A 48 1.45 8.51 -6.18
N LEU A 49 0.83 9.04 -5.13
CA LEU A 49 -0.22 8.37 -4.36
C LEU A 49 -1.44 8.09 -5.25
N GLU A 50 -1.97 9.11 -5.93
CA GLU A 50 -3.18 8.99 -6.75
C GLU A 50 -2.98 8.04 -7.94
N TYR A 51 -1.78 7.99 -8.53
CA TYR A 51 -1.47 7.11 -9.65
C TYR A 51 -1.25 5.65 -9.22
N ASN A 52 -0.47 5.42 -8.15
CA ASN A 52 0.04 4.08 -7.81
C ASN A 52 -0.76 3.35 -6.73
N ALA A 53 -1.50 4.06 -5.87
CA ALA A 53 -2.30 3.42 -4.82
C ALA A 53 -3.73 3.05 -5.27
N ILE A 54 -4.24 3.68 -6.33
CA ILE A 54 -5.61 3.50 -6.84
C ILE A 54 -5.64 2.57 -8.06
N GLY A 55 -6.83 2.02 -8.35
CA GLY A 55 -7.09 1.15 -9.51
C GLY A 55 -6.95 -0.34 -9.21
N GLY A 56 -6.65 -0.70 -7.96
CA GLY A 56 -6.66 -2.08 -7.48
C GLY A 56 -8.06 -2.58 -7.11
N LYS A 57 -8.12 -3.84 -6.66
CA LYS A 57 -9.33 -4.40 -6.05
C LYS A 57 -9.43 -4.12 -4.55
N TYR A 58 -8.33 -3.66 -3.94
CA TYR A 58 -8.18 -3.36 -2.51
C TYR A 58 -8.42 -4.54 -1.57
N HIS A 59 -8.28 -5.77 -2.07
CA HIS A 59 -8.55 -6.96 -1.26
C HIS A 59 -7.66 -7.02 -0.02
N ARG A 60 -6.38 -6.63 -0.11
CA ARG A 60 -5.44 -6.73 1.02
C ARG A 60 -5.80 -5.72 2.11
N GLY A 61 -6.05 -4.46 1.73
CA GLY A 61 -6.51 -3.43 2.64
C GLY A 61 -7.88 -3.75 3.25
N LEU A 62 -8.84 -4.22 2.45
CA LEU A 62 -10.17 -4.60 2.93
C LEU A 62 -10.14 -5.78 3.89
N THR A 63 -9.23 -6.75 3.71
CA THR A 63 -9.07 -7.84 4.67
C THR A 63 -8.73 -7.35 6.07
N VAL A 64 -7.95 -6.26 6.22
CA VAL A 64 -7.68 -5.66 7.53
C VAL A 64 -8.97 -5.18 8.19
N VAL A 65 -9.82 -4.49 7.43
CA VAL A 65 -11.08 -3.91 7.91
C VAL A 65 -12.07 -4.99 8.29
N VAL A 66 -12.26 -5.98 7.40
CA VAL A 66 -13.16 -7.13 7.65
C VAL A 66 -12.70 -7.91 8.87
N ALA A 67 -11.42 -8.26 8.96
CA ALA A 67 -10.87 -8.98 10.10
C ALA A 67 -11.01 -8.19 11.40
N PHE A 68 -10.78 -6.87 11.37
CA PHE A 68 -11.01 -6.00 12.54
C PHE A 68 -12.47 -6.09 13.01
N ARG A 69 -13.45 -6.00 12.09
CA ARG A 69 -14.87 -6.09 12.43
C ARG A 69 -15.28 -7.44 12.99
N GLU A 70 -14.68 -8.53 12.51
CA GLU A 70 -14.99 -9.89 12.96
C GLU A 70 -14.32 -10.22 14.31
N LEU A 71 -13.13 -9.69 14.57
CA LEU A 71 -12.34 -10.02 15.76
C LEU A 71 -12.57 -9.07 16.95
N VAL A 72 -12.97 -7.82 16.70
CA VAL A 72 -13.18 -6.82 17.75
C VAL A 72 -14.64 -6.78 18.15
N GLU A 73 -14.91 -6.83 19.46
CA GLU A 73 -16.28 -6.70 19.99
C GLU A 73 -16.98 -5.43 19.46
N PRO A 74 -18.25 -5.48 19.01
CA PRO A 74 -18.94 -4.33 18.42
C PRO A 74 -18.91 -3.04 19.26
N ARG A 75 -18.94 -3.17 20.59
CA ARG A 75 -18.85 -2.03 21.53
C ARG A 75 -17.50 -1.29 21.53
N LYS A 76 -16.45 -1.89 20.96
CA LYS A 76 -15.10 -1.32 20.81
C LYS A 76 -14.83 -0.85 19.37
N GLN A 77 -15.84 -0.89 18.50
CA GLN A 77 -15.76 -0.42 17.11
C GLN A 77 -16.29 1.02 16.99
N ASP A 78 -15.76 1.93 17.81
CA ASP A 78 -16.06 3.36 17.69
C ASP A 78 -15.47 3.96 16.40
N ALA A 79 -15.87 5.19 16.09
CA ALA A 79 -15.48 5.87 14.85
C ALA A 79 -13.95 6.00 14.70
N ASP A 80 -13.22 6.30 15.79
CA ASP A 80 -11.77 6.46 15.74
C ASP A 80 -11.09 5.10 15.54
N SER A 81 -11.64 4.05 16.17
CA SER A 81 -11.15 2.69 16.00
C SER A 81 -11.34 2.17 14.57
N LEU A 82 -12.49 2.46 13.95
CA LEU A 82 -12.73 2.15 12.53
C LEU A 82 -11.82 2.97 11.61
N GLN A 83 -11.60 4.25 11.91
CA GLN A 83 -10.67 5.10 11.16
C GLN A 83 -9.24 4.56 11.19
N ARG A 84 -8.79 4.05 12.34
CA ARG A 84 -7.50 3.36 12.46
C ARG A 84 -7.46 2.09 11.62
N ALA A 85 -8.53 1.27 11.64
CA ALA A 85 -8.60 0.06 10.81
C ALA A 85 -8.51 0.36 9.31
N TRP A 86 -9.24 1.38 8.82
CA TRP A 86 -9.13 1.84 7.43
C TRP A 86 -7.74 2.36 7.11
N THR A 87 -7.14 3.14 8.01
CA THR A 87 -5.79 3.69 7.82
C THR A 87 -4.73 2.59 7.75
N VAL A 88 -4.80 1.59 8.62
CA VAL A 88 -3.89 0.42 8.58
C VAL A 88 -4.14 -0.40 7.31
N GLY A 89 -5.39 -0.56 6.87
CA GLY A 89 -5.71 -1.17 5.57
C GLY A 89 -5.05 -0.41 4.40
N TRP A 90 -5.07 0.92 4.41
CA TRP A 90 -4.37 1.72 3.41
C TRP A 90 -2.85 1.62 3.50
N CYS A 91 -2.28 1.45 4.69
CA CYS A 91 -0.86 1.15 4.85
C CYS A 91 -0.46 -0.15 4.11
N VAL A 92 -1.33 -1.16 4.10
CA VAL A 92 -1.10 -2.41 3.32
C VAL A 92 -1.15 -2.16 1.82
N GLU A 93 -2.10 -1.35 1.34
CA GLU A 93 -2.19 -1.01 -0.09
C GLU A 93 -1.00 -0.12 -0.54
N LEU A 94 -0.49 0.75 0.33
CA LEU A 94 0.73 1.54 0.09
C LEU A 94 1.97 0.66 0.05
N LEU A 95 2.08 -0.33 0.94
CA LEU A 95 3.18 -1.31 0.89
C LEU A 95 3.16 -2.09 -0.42
N GLN A 96 1.98 -2.49 -0.87
CA GLN A 96 1.84 -3.14 -2.17
C GLN A 96 2.22 -2.17 -3.32
N ALA A 97 1.79 -0.91 -3.27
CA ALA A 97 2.11 0.08 -4.29
C ALA A 97 3.63 0.32 -4.38
N PHE A 98 4.32 0.45 -3.24
CA PHE A 98 5.78 0.53 -3.16
C PHE A 98 6.45 -0.62 -3.93
N PHE A 99 6.12 -1.87 -3.58
CA PHE A 99 6.71 -3.03 -4.25
C PHE A 99 6.34 -3.11 -5.73
N LEU A 100 5.12 -2.76 -6.14
CA LEU A 100 4.74 -2.80 -7.55
C LEU A 100 5.48 -1.77 -8.40
N VAL A 101 5.75 -0.58 -7.86
CA VAL A 101 6.51 0.45 -8.60
C VAL A 101 7.96 -0.01 -8.81
N THR A 102 8.59 -0.62 -7.81
CA THR A 102 9.96 -1.15 -7.96
C THR A 102 10.02 -2.40 -8.85
N ASP A 103 9.07 -3.33 -8.68
CA ASP A 103 8.89 -4.54 -9.50
C ASP A 103 8.74 -4.21 -10.98
N ASP A 104 7.87 -3.25 -11.31
CA ASP A 104 7.65 -2.83 -12.70
C ASP A 104 8.96 -2.34 -13.37
N ILE A 105 9.87 -1.71 -12.61
CA ILE A 105 11.18 -1.26 -13.11
C ILE A 105 12.12 -2.46 -13.29
N MET A 106 12.24 -3.32 -12.29
CA MET A 106 13.14 -4.49 -12.30
C MET A 106 12.77 -5.46 -13.45
N ASP A 107 11.48 -5.62 -13.72
CA ASP A 107 10.94 -6.52 -14.73
C ASP A 107 10.80 -5.88 -16.11
N SER A 108 11.14 -4.59 -16.27
CA SER A 108 10.89 -3.84 -17.50
C SER A 108 9.42 -3.89 -17.96
N SER A 109 8.49 -3.88 -17.00
CA SER A 109 7.05 -3.98 -17.26
C SER A 109 6.53 -2.75 -18.01
N LEU A 110 5.53 -2.95 -18.88
CA LEU A 110 4.95 -1.88 -19.70
C LEU A 110 3.67 -1.30 -19.10
N THR A 111 2.84 -2.14 -18.48
CA THR A 111 1.51 -1.74 -17.98
C THR A 111 1.19 -2.34 -16.62
N ARG A 112 0.47 -1.59 -15.81
CA ARG A 112 -0.01 -1.97 -14.49
C ARG A 112 -1.41 -1.39 -14.26
N ARG A 113 -2.34 -2.21 -13.76
CA ARG A 113 -3.74 -1.81 -13.48
C ARG A 113 -4.45 -1.14 -14.68
N GLY A 114 -4.11 -1.58 -15.90
CA GLY A 114 -4.69 -1.06 -17.14
C GLY A 114 -4.12 0.29 -17.59
N GLN A 115 -3.05 0.78 -16.97
CA GLN A 115 -2.35 2.03 -17.32
C GLN A 115 -0.88 1.75 -17.58
N ILE A 116 -0.15 2.71 -18.17
CA ILE A 116 1.31 2.60 -18.32
C ILE A 116 1.99 2.55 -16.94
N CYS A 117 3.05 1.75 -16.78
CA CYS A 117 3.80 1.71 -15.54
C CYS A 117 4.35 3.11 -15.19
N TRP A 118 4.44 3.43 -13.90
CA TRP A 118 4.81 4.77 -13.45
C TRP A 118 6.16 5.24 -14.03
N TYR A 119 7.18 4.39 -14.02
CA TYR A 119 8.50 4.69 -14.56
C TYR A 119 8.50 4.93 -16.08
N GLN A 120 7.51 4.40 -16.81
CA GLN A 120 7.34 4.59 -18.25
C GLN A 120 6.65 5.92 -18.60
N LYS A 121 6.08 6.62 -17.61
CA LYS A 121 5.42 7.91 -17.86
C LYS A 121 6.47 8.95 -18.28
N PRO A 122 6.22 9.75 -19.33
CA PRO A 122 7.16 10.79 -19.75
C PRO A 122 7.54 11.72 -18.59
N GLY A 123 8.84 11.90 -18.39
CA GLY A 123 9.39 12.74 -17.31
C GLY A 123 9.49 12.06 -15.94
N VAL A 124 9.19 10.76 -15.82
CA VAL A 124 9.40 9.99 -14.58
C VAL A 124 10.68 9.17 -14.64
N GLY A 125 10.76 8.15 -15.51
CA GLY A 125 11.96 7.32 -15.60
C GLY A 125 12.38 6.72 -14.26
N LEU A 126 13.67 6.80 -13.94
CA LEU A 126 14.24 6.23 -12.71
C LEU A 126 13.95 7.04 -11.44
N ASP A 127 13.37 8.24 -11.55
CA ASP A 127 12.87 8.97 -10.37
C ASP A 127 11.78 8.17 -9.64
N ALA A 128 11.12 7.25 -10.35
CA ALA A 128 10.20 6.26 -9.80
C ALA A 128 10.79 5.44 -8.64
N ILE A 129 12.12 5.26 -8.57
CA ILE A 129 12.78 4.59 -7.44
C ILE A 129 12.55 5.39 -6.15
N ASN A 130 12.78 6.71 -6.20
CA ASN A 130 12.55 7.57 -5.04
C ASN A 130 11.05 7.71 -4.74
N ASP A 131 10.21 7.79 -5.77
CA ASP A 131 8.76 7.81 -5.58
C ASP A 131 8.25 6.55 -4.86
N ALA A 132 8.84 5.38 -5.13
CA ALA A 132 8.53 4.16 -4.42
C ALA A 132 8.94 4.23 -2.93
N ILE A 133 10.13 4.76 -2.63
CA ILE A 133 10.59 4.98 -1.25
C ILE A 133 9.65 5.94 -0.50
N LEU A 134 9.12 6.97 -1.19
CA LEU A 134 8.12 7.87 -0.60
C LEU A 134 6.81 7.15 -0.25
N LEU A 135 6.34 6.22 -1.08
CA LEU A 135 5.17 5.39 -0.78
C LEU A 135 5.39 4.56 0.49
N GLU A 136 6.58 3.97 0.65
CA GLU A 136 6.94 3.23 1.86
C GLU A 136 6.98 4.15 3.08
N ALA A 137 7.63 5.32 2.98
CA ALA A 137 7.72 6.29 4.06
C ALA A 137 6.33 6.76 4.55
N CYS A 138 5.36 6.88 3.64
CA CYS A 138 3.99 7.26 3.99
C CYS A 138 3.31 6.26 4.96
N ILE A 139 3.67 4.98 4.90
CA ILE A 139 3.16 3.96 5.83
C ILE A 139 3.48 4.37 7.26
N TYR A 140 4.76 4.64 7.55
CA TYR A 140 5.21 4.97 8.90
C TYR A 140 4.71 6.34 9.36
N ARG A 141 4.52 7.32 8.43
CA ARG A 141 3.84 8.58 8.74
C ARG A 141 2.40 8.34 9.21
N LEU A 142 1.62 7.54 8.48
CA LEU A 142 0.23 7.23 8.82
C LEU A 142 0.12 6.47 10.13
N LEU A 143 0.95 5.44 10.34
CA LEU A 143 0.98 4.72 11.62
C LEU A 143 1.31 5.65 12.78
N LYS A 144 2.23 6.59 12.60
CA LYS A 144 2.56 7.59 13.62
C LYS A 144 1.40 8.56 13.89
N LEU A 145 0.69 9.01 12.85
CA LEU A 145 -0.42 9.95 13.00
C LEU A 145 -1.63 9.32 13.70
N TYR A 146 -2.00 8.09 13.34
CA TYR A 146 -3.25 7.48 13.77
C TYR A 146 -3.08 6.45 14.90
N CYS A 147 -1.91 5.85 15.04
CA CYS A 147 -1.71 4.73 15.97
C CYS A 147 -0.68 5.00 17.07
N ARG A 148 0.04 6.13 17.09
CA ARG A 148 1.16 6.36 18.04
C ARG A 148 0.81 6.19 19.51
N GLU A 149 -0.41 6.57 19.91
CA GLU A 149 -0.87 6.47 21.30
C GLU A 149 -1.51 5.11 21.62
N GLN A 150 -1.60 4.22 20.64
CA GLN A 150 -2.23 2.92 20.80
C GLN A 150 -1.22 1.89 21.33
N PRO A 151 -1.66 0.96 22.18
CA PRO A 151 -0.78 -0.04 22.78
C PRO A 151 -0.15 -1.00 21.73
N TYR A 152 -0.73 -1.08 20.53
CA TYR A 152 -0.25 -1.92 19.42
C TYR A 152 0.63 -1.17 18.41
N TYR A 153 0.99 0.10 18.66
CA TYR A 153 1.77 0.91 17.71
C TYR A 153 3.08 0.25 17.27
N LEU A 154 3.88 -0.19 18.25
CA LEU A 154 5.18 -0.81 17.99
C LEU A 154 5.01 -2.15 17.24
N ASN A 155 4.02 -2.95 17.63
CA ASN A 155 3.72 -4.22 16.97
C ASN A 155 3.38 -4.00 15.48
N LEU A 156 2.65 -2.93 15.14
CA LEU A 156 2.37 -2.59 13.74
C LEU A 156 3.66 -2.21 13.01
N ILE A 157 4.50 -1.34 13.59
CA ILE A 157 5.77 -0.95 12.96
C ILE A 157 6.64 -2.18 12.67
N GLU A 158 6.85 -3.03 13.68
CA GLU A 158 7.66 -4.25 13.54
C GLU A 158 7.06 -5.20 12.51
N LEU A 159 5.72 -5.34 12.46
CA LEU A 159 5.04 -6.16 11.46
C LEU A 159 5.26 -5.65 10.03
N PHE A 160 5.12 -4.34 9.80
CA PHE A 160 5.35 -3.75 8.47
C PHE A 160 6.82 -3.88 8.04
N LEU A 161 7.77 -3.63 8.95
CA LEU A 161 9.20 -3.81 8.68
C LEU A 161 9.53 -5.28 8.36
N GLN A 162 9.04 -6.21 9.17
CA GLN A 162 9.27 -7.64 8.97
C GLN A 162 8.66 -8.16 7.66
N SER A 163 7.46 -7.68 7.30
CA SER A 163 6.79 -8.06 6.05
C SER A 163 7.54 -7.53 4.83
N SER A 164 8.09 -6.31 4.92
CA SER A 164 8.91 -5.70 3.87
C SER A 164 10.18 -6.52 3.67
N TYR A 165 10.92 -6.79 4.75
CA TYR A 165 12.13 -7.62 4.70
C TYR A 165 11.88 -9.00 4.10
N GLN A 166 10.81 -9.69 4.51
CA GLN A 166 10.47 -11.00 3.94
C GLN A 166 10.18 -10.93 2.44
N THR A 167 9.50 -9.87 1.99
CA THR A 167 9.17 -9.65 0.58
C THR A 167 10.43 -9.33 -0.23
N GLU A 168 11.32 -8.49 0.29
CA GLU A 168 12.60 -8.15 -0.33
C GLU A 168 13.52 -9.36 -0.47
N ILE A 169 13.58 -10.25 0.54
CA ILE A 169 14.29 -11.53 0.44
C ILE A 169 13.67 -12.40 -0.65
N GLY A 170 12.34 -12.48 -0.72
CA GLY A 170 11.63 -13.19 -1.78
C GLY A 170 11.95 -12.65 -3.18
N GLN A 171 11.92 -11.32 -3.35
CA GLN A 171 12.29 -10.64 -4.59
C GLN A 171 13.76 -10.88 -4.96
N THR A 172 14.66 -10.87 -3.98
CA THR A 172 16.07 -11.22 -4.19
C THR A 172 16.22 -12.64 -4.72
N LEU A 173 15.47 -13.61 -4.16
CA LEU A 173 15.48 -14.99 -4.66
C LEU A 173 14.95 -15.09 -6.09
N ASP A 174 13.89 -14.35 -6.42
CA ASP A 174 13.32 -14.31 -7.77
C ASP A 174 14.34 -13.82 -8.81
N LEU A 175 14.96 -12.66 -8.55
CA LEU A 175 15.95 -12.05 -9.45
C LEU A 175 17.19 -12.92 -9.70
N ILE A 176 17.67 -13.64 -8.67
CA ILE A 176 18.83 -14.52 -8.82
C ILE A 176 18.43 -15.83 -9.56
N THR A 177 17.17 -16.25 -9.47
CA THR A 177 16.67 -17.50 -10.06
C THR A 177 16.22 -17.32 -11.52
N ALA A 178 15.74 -16.14 -11.88
CA ALA A 178 15.26 -15.81 -13.22
C ALA A 178 16.02 -14.63 -13.85
N PRO A 179 17.36 -14.68 -13.99
CA PRO A 179 18.09 -13.62 -14.67
C PRO A 179 17.58 -13.49 -16.12
N GLN A 180 17.45 -12.25 -16.60
CA GLN A 180 16.86 -11.96 -17.91
C GLN A 180 17.58 -12.76 -19.02
N GLY A 181 16.83 -13.66 -19.66
CA GLY A 181 17.32 -14.52 -20.75
C GLY A 181 17.86 -15.91 -20.32
N ASN A 182 17.92 -16.23 -19.03
CA ASN A 182 18.39 -17.53 -18.54
C ASN A 182 17.69 -17.96 -17.23
N VAL A 183 16.55 -18.66 -17.32
CA VAL A 183 15.78 -19.09 -16.14
C VAL A 183 16.33 -20.40 -15.57
N ASP A 184 16.77 -20.41 -14.30
CA ASP A 184 17.24 -21.61 -13.59
C ASP A 184 16.12 -22.20 -12.71
N LEU A 185 15.31 -23.10 -13.29
CA LEU A 185 14.20 -23.73 -12.57
C LEU A 185 14.65 -24.71 -11.46
N GLY A 186 15.94 -25.07 -11.38
CA GLY A 186 16.46 -26.03 -10.39
C GLY A 186 16.48 -25.52 -8.96
N ARG A 187 16.27 -24.22 -8.76
CA ARG A 187 16.22 -23.57 -7.43
C ARG A 187 14.83 -23.56 -6.80
N PHE A 188 13.79 -23.88 -7.56
CA PHE A 188 12.45 -24.05 -7.00
C PHE A 188 12.36 -25.41 -6.31
N THR A 189 12.04 -25.41 -5.02
CA THR A 189 11.83 -26.65 -4.26
C THR A 189 10.37 -26.78 -3.82
N GLU A 190 9.78 -27.96 -3.98
CA GLU A 190 8.41 -28.25 -3.50
C GLU A 190 8.28 -28.26 -1.97
N LYS A 191 9.40 -28.40 -1.25
CA LYS A 191 9.41 -28.38 0.22
C LYS A 191 9.52 -26.94 0.72
N ARG A 192 8.50 -26.53 1.48
CA ARG A 192 8.48 -25.35 2.36
C ARG A 192 8.56 -25.79 3.82
#